data_AF-A0A942PGT2-F1
#
_entry.id   AF-A0A942PGT2-F1
#
_cell.length_a   1.000
_cell.length_b   1.000
_cell.length_c   1.000
_cell.angle_alpha   90.00
_cell.angle_beta   90.00
_cell.angle_gamma   90.00
#
_symmetry.space_group_name_H-M   'P 1'
#
loop_
_entity.id
_entity.type
_entity.pdbx_description
1 polymer ?
#
loop_
_entity_poly.entity_id
_entity_poly.type
_entity_poly.pdbx_seq_one_letter_code
_entity_poly.pdbx_strand_id
1 'polypeptide(L)'
;MTKHDVLEEVSNLLLDSKLFFHMAPHALQSAAPYFRWHSYRQGEVVFSEGDKGTFMGIIHQGRILITKTAQNGKTVAMGEEGTGRVFGEMAVLDGEPRSATCVAESDCDLLVLTKASMDALLTEKPRIGAEILRAIAISLSRRMRVSAGRLVDRL
;
A
#
# COMPACT_ATOMS: atom_id res chain seq x y z
N MET A 1 17.98 -8.59 17.14
CA MET A 1 16.77 -7.76 17.28
C MET A 1 15.67 -8.62 17.87
N THR A 2 15.10 -8.22 19.00
CA THR A 2 14.01 -8.97 19.63
C THR A 2 12.70 -8.75 18.88
N LYS A 3 11.70 -9.63 19.09
CA LYS A 3 10.35 -9.45 18.49
C LYS A 3 9.69 -8.13 18.92
N HIS A 4 10.08 -7.59 20.08
CA HIS A 4 9.58 -6.32 20.59
C HIS A 4 10.12 -5.14 19.77
N ASP A 5 11.44 -5.13 19.52
CA ASP A 5 12.13 -4.08 18.76
C ASP A 5 11.55 -3.93 17.35
N VAL A 6 11.25 -5.06 16.67
CA VAL A 6 10.66 -5.08 15.32
C VAL A 6 9.26 -4.45 15.29
N LEU A 7 8.44 -4.69 16.33
CA LEU A 7 7.07 -4.17 16.37
C LEU A 7 7.04 -2.68 16.68
N GLU A 8 7.96 -2.21 17.53
CA GLU A 8 8.12 -0.80 17.81
C GLU A 8 8.60 -0.04 16.57
N GLU A 9 9.56 -0.59 15.84
CA GLU A 9 10.02 -0.05 14.56
C GLU A 9 8.85 0.07 13.57
N VAL A 10 8.12 -1.02 13.30
CA VAL A 10 6.95 -0.99 12.41
C VAL A 10 5.92 0.06 12.85
N SER A 11 5.65 0.19 14.15
CA SER A 11 4.71 1.20 14.65
C SER A 11 5.18 2.63 14.36
N ASN A 12 6.47 2.93 14.55
CA ASN A 12 7.04 4.24 14.27
C ASN A 12 6.95 4.57 12.77
N LEU A 13 7.15 3.58 11.92
CA LEU A 13 7.05 3.77 10.47
C LEU A 13 5.61 3.98 10.00
N LEU A 14 4.63 3.34 10.64
CA LEU A 14 3.22 3.61 10.39
C LEU A 14 2.87 5.05 10.76
N LEU A 15 3.42 5.57 11.86
CA LEU A 15 3.27 6.98 12.25
C LEU A 15 3.84 7.93 11.18
N ASP A 16 5.02 7.62 10.65
CA ASP A 16 5.71 8.47 9.66
C ASP A 16 5.04 8.48 8.27
N SER A 17 4.28 7.44 7.94
CA SER A 17 3.64 7.30 6.62
C SER A 17 2.65 8.42 6.27
N LYS A 18 2.20 9.23 7.24
CA LYS A 18 1.12 10.22 7.12
C LYS A 18 -0.23 9.65 6.67
N LEU A 19 -0.30 8.37 6.33
CA LEU A 19 -1.53 7.66 5.94
C LEU A 19 -2.47 7.55 7.14
N PHE A 20 -1.90 7.25 8.31
CA PHE A 20 -2.64 7.01 9.55
C PHE A 20 -2.61 8.20 10.52
N PHE A 21 -2.48 9.43 10.02
CA PHE A 21 -2.40 10.64 10.84
C PHE A 21 -3.58 10.84 11.82
N HIS A 22 -4.71 10.17 11.57
CA HIS A 22 -5.90 10.23 12.41
C HIS A 22 -5.96 9.10 13.45
N MET A 23 -4.99 8.18 13.48
CA MET A 23 -4.92 7.07 14.42
C MET A 23 -4.06 7.46 15.61
N ALA A 24 -4.48 7.04 16.81
CA ALA A 24 -3.68 7.24 18.00
C ALA A 24 -2.44 6.31 18.00
N PRO A 25 -1.30 6.70 18.60
CA PRO A 25 -0.09 5.88 18.60
C PRO A 25 -0.30 4.45 19.14
N HIS A 26 -1.10 4.28 20.20
CA HIS A 26 -1.41 2.96 20.76
C HIS A 26 -2.19 2.05 19.78
N ALA A 27 -2.99 2.64 18.88
CA ALA A 27 -3.69 1.90 17.84
C ALA A 27 -2.72 1.37 16.78
N LEU A 28 -1.69 2.17 16.44
CA LEU A 28 -0.63 1.76 15.50
C LEU A 28 0.29 0.69 16.09
N GLN A 29 0.66 0.80 17.36
CA GLN A 29 1.36 -0.27 18.09
C GLN A 29 0.55 -1.57 18.09
N SER A 30 -0.76 -1.46 18.27
CA SER A 30 -1.68 -2.60 18.22
C SER A 30 -1.86 -3.18 16.82
N ALA A 31 -1.64 -2.40 15.77
CA ALA A 31 -1.70 -2.82 14.36
C ALA A 31 -0.37 -3.39 13.84
N ALA A 32 0.77 -2.97 14.40
CA ALA A 32 2.09 -3.39 13.97
C ALA A 32 2.26 -4.93 13.79
N PRO A 33 1.70 -5.80 14.65
CA PRO A 33 1.84 -7.25 14.49
C PRO A 33 1.21 -7.84 13.21
N TYR A 34 0.35 -7.10 12.52
CA TYR A 34 -0.29 -7.52 11.27
C TYR A 34 0.51 -7.11 10.02
N PHE A 35 1.53 -6.26 10.19
CA PHE A 35 2.40 -5.83 9.10
C PHE A 35 3.71 -6.63 9.10
N ARG A 36 4.33 -6.75 7.93
CA ARG A 36 5.65 -7.35 7.74
C ARG A 36 6.53 -6.42 6.93
N TRP A 37 7.82 -6.40 7.26
CA TRP A 37 8.82 -5.73 6.45
C TRP A 37 9.11 -6.54 5.18
N HIS A 38 9.23 -5.88 4.05
CA HIS A 38 9.73 -6.48 2.83
C HIS A 38 10.54 -5.47 2.02
N SER A 39 11.71 -5.90 1.54
CA SER A 39 12.61 -5.08 0.74
C SER A 39 12.62 -5.56 -0.70
N TYR A 40 12.63 -4.62 -1.64
CA TYR A 40 12.79 -4.87 -3.07
C TYR A 40 13.96 -4.03 -3.59
N ARG A 41 14.78 -4.59 -4.47
CA ARG A 41 15.82 -3.87 -5.22
C ARG A 41 15.22 -3.16 -6.42
N GLN A 42 15.89 -2.10 -6.85
CA GLN A 42 15.56 -1.42 -8.09
C GLN A 42 15.39 -2.42 -9.25
N GLY A 43 14.29 -2.27 -10.00
CA GLY A 43 13.91 -3.10 -11.13
C GLY A 43 13.10 -4.35 -10.77
N GLU A 44 12.99 -4.73 -9.48
CA GLU A 44 12.20 -5.89 -9.09
C GLU A 44 10.69 -5.63 -9.23
N VAL A 45 10.00 -6.63 -9.79
CA VAL A 45 8.54 -6.62 -9.90
C VAL A 45 7.96 -7.02 -8.55
N VAL A 46 7.16 -6.13 -7.94
CA VAL A 46 6.46 -6.39 -6.69
C VAL A 46 5.25 -7.31 -6.93
N PHE A 47 4.49 -7.03 -7.98
CA PHE A 47 3.45 -7.89 -8.54
C PHE A 47 3.07 -7.41 -9.95
N SER A 48 2.47 -8.31 -10.73
CA SER A 48 2.05 -8.03 -12.11
C SER A 48 0.54 -7.78 -12.20
N GLU A 49 0.13 -7.00 -13.20
CA GLU A 49 -1.27 -6.87 -13.61
C GLU A 49 -1.89 -8.26 -13.86
N GLY A 50 -3.10 -8.49 -13.34
CA GLY A 50 -3.81 -9.76 -13.46
C GLY A 50 -3.44 -10.82 -12.41
N ASP A 51 -2.37 -10.63 -11.63
CA ASP A 51 -2.04 -11.53 -10.52
C ASP A 51 -3.14 -11.52 -9.45
N LYS A 52 -3.21 -12.59 -8.66
CA LYS A 52 -4.07 -12.60 -7.46
C LYS A 52 -3.56 -11.58 -6.43
N GLY A 53 -4.43 -10.68 -5.98
CA GLY A 53 -4.09 -9.70 -4.94
C GLY A 53 -4.03 -10.30 -3.54
N THR A 54 -2.82 -10.60 -3.05
CA THR A 54 -2.64 -11.23 -1.73
C THR A 54 -2.18 -10.27 -0.63
N PHE A 55 -1.73 -9.07 -0.99
CA PHE A 55 -1.25 -8.07 -0.04
C PHE A 55 -1.31 -6.65 -0.58
N MET A 56 -1.19 -5.68 0.31
CA MET A 56 -0.98 -4.27 0.00
C MET A 56 0.31 -3.80 0.68
N GLY A 57 0.91 -2.74 0.15
CA GLY A 57 2.17 -2.20 0.66
C GLY A 57 2.04 -0.73 1.04
N ILE A 58 2.76 -0.32 2.08
CA ILE A 58 3.02 1.08 2.41
C ILE A 58 4.51 1.30 2.19
N ILE A 59 4.84 2.31 1.41
CA ILE A 59 6.22 2.62 1.05
C ILE A 59 6.86 3.35 2.23
N HIS A 60 7.77 2.70 2.94
CA HIS A 60 8.57 3.35 3.96
C HIS A 60 9.71 4.13 3.31
N GLN A 61 10.45 3.47 2.41
CA GLN A 61 11.50 4.08 1.62
C GLN A 61 11.36 3.68 0.15
N GLY A 62 11.71 4.59 -0.76
CA GLY A 62 11.83 4.31 -2.19
C GLY A 62 10.66 4.81 -3.03
N ARG A 63 10.59 4.32 -4.27
CA ARG A 63 9.53 4.61 -5.24
C ARG A 63 9.06 3.36 -5.94
N ILE A 64 7.75 3.23 -6.08
CA ILE A 64 7.09 2.20 -6.86
C ILE A 64 6.50 2.82 -8.12
N LEU A 65 6.94 2.34 -9.28
CA LEU A 65 6.37 2.67 -10.57
C LEU A 65 5.16 1.77 -10.84
N ILE A 66 4.02 2.38 -11.18
CA ILE A 66 2.78 1.70 -11.54
C ILE A 66 2.63 1.74 -13.05
N THR A 67 2.54 0.57 -13.68
CA THR A 67 2.36 0.44 -15.12
C THR A 67 1.14 -0.42 -15.47
N LYS A 68 0.53 -0.15 -16.62
CA LYS A 68 -0.61 -0.91 -17.14
C LYS A 68 -0.38 -1.25 -18.60
N THR A 69 -0.82 -2.42 -19.02
CA THR A 69 -0.79 -2.81 -20.44
C THR A 69 -2.03 -2.26 -21.13
N ALA A 70 -1.85 -1.39 -22.12
CA ALA A 70 -2.92 -0.87 -22.95
C ALA A 70 -3.45 -1.94 -23.92
N GLN A 71 -4.64 -1.73 -24.49
CA GLN A 71 -5.27 -2.67 -25.43
C GLN A 71 -4.42 -3.00 -26.66
N ASN A 72 -3.53 -2.08 -27.07
CA ASN A 72 -2.60 -2.27 -28.18
C ASN A 72 -1.30 -3.00 -27.77
N GLY A 73 -1.24 -3.56 -26.56
CA GLY A 73 -0.10 -4.27 -26.02
C GLY A 73 1.04 -3.39 -25.48
N LYS A 74 0.92 -2.05 -25.54
CA LYS A 74 1.95 -1.16 -25.01
C LYS A 74 1.82 -0.99 -23.50
N THR A 75 2.94 -1.07 -22.80
CA THR A 75 3.02 -0.72 -21.38
C THR A 75 3.02 0.81 -21.22
N VAL A 76 2.12 1.31 -20.39
CA VAL A 76 1.96 2.74 -20.09
C VAL A 76 2.19 2.98 -18.61
N ALA A 77 3.03 3.97 -18.28
CA ALA A 77 3.20 4.43 -16.91
C ALA A 77 1.94 5.19 -16.45
N MET A 78 1.32 4.69 -15.37
CA MET A 78 0.15 5.31 -14.76
C MET A 78 0.56 6.37 -13.72
N GLY A 79 1.75 6.21 -13.16
CA GLY A 79 2.37 7.13 -12.21
C GLY A 79 3.33 6.40 -11.28
N GLU A 80 3.91 7.15 -10.35
CA GLU A 80 4.78 6.63 -9.30
C GLU A 80 4.19 6.95 -7.93
N GLU A 81 4.42 6.05 -6.97
CA GLU A 81 4.11 6.25 -5.56
C GLU A 81 5.42 6.26 -4.77
N GLY A 82 5.57 7.22 -3.84
CA GLY A 82 6.77 7.35 -2.99
C GLY A 82 6.48 7.11 -1.52
N THR A 83 7.48 7.38 -0.67
CA THR A 83 7.38 7.29 0.80
C THR A 83 6.07 7.83 1.37
N GLY A 84 5.47 7.05 2.28
CA GLY A 84 4.20 7.31 2.95
C GLY A 84 2.96 6.96 2.13
N ARG A 85 3.11 6.57 0.86
CA ARG A 85 1.98 6.15 0.02
C ARG A 85 1.69 4.67 0.17
N VAL A 86 0.42 4.35 -0.03
CA VAL A 86 -0.11 2.99 -0.05
C VAL A 86 -0.37 2.55 -1.48
N PHE A 87 -0.06 1.31 -1.83
CA PHE A 87 -0.31 0.74 -3.15
C PHE A 87 -0.76 -0.71 -3.05
N GLY A 88 -1.38 -1.22 -4.13
CA GLY A 88 -1.89 -2.59 -4.19
C GLY A 88 -3.08 -2.86 -3.27
N GLU A 89 -3.66 -1.82 -2.66
CA GLU A 89 -4.77 -1.94 -1.72
C GLU A 89 -6.07 -2.42 -2.36
N MET A 90 -6.31 -2.07 -3.64
CA MET A 90 -7.58 -2.35 -4.32
C MET A 90 -7.91 -3.84 -4.25
N ALA A 91 -6.98 -4.68 -4.74
CA ALA A 91 -7.14 -6.12 -4.80
C ALA A 91 -7.27 -6.81 -3.42
N VAL A 92 -6.75 -6.18 -2.35
CA VAL A 92 -6.96 -6.68 -0.97
C VAL A 92 -8.39 -6.39 -0.50
N LEU A 93 -8.92 -5.21 -0.86
CA LEU A 93 -10.23 -4.70 -0.45
C LEU A 93 -11.39 -5.35 -1.22
N ASP A 94 -11.30 -5.42 -2.56
CA ASP A 94 -12.38 -5.92 -3.42
C ASP A 94 -12.22 -7.40 -3.79
N GLY A 95 -11.00 -7.95 -3.70
CA GLY A 95 -10.69 -9.33 -4.05
C GLY A 95 -10.49 -9.56 -5.55
N GLU A 96 -10.52 -8.51 -6.36
CA GLU A 96 -10.26 -8.58 -7.80
C GLU A 96 -8.76 -8.80 -8.10
N PRO A 97 -8.39 -9.24 -9.31
CA PRO A 97 -7.00 -9.30 -9.75
C PRO A 97 -6.29 -7.93 -9.67
N ARG A 98 -4.95 -7.94 -9.64
CA ARG A 98 -4.14 -6.72 -9.67
C ARG A 98 -4.53 -5.84 -10.87
N SER A 99 -4.89 -4.59 -10.60
CA SER A 99 -5.32 -3.63 -11.61
C SER A 99 -4.19 -3.09 -12.49
N ALA A 100 -2.94 -3.25 -12.05
CA ALA A 100 -1.72 -2.75 -12.68
C ALA A 100 -0.49 -3.54 -12.16
N THR A 101 0.60 -3.48 -12.91
CA THR A 101 1.93 -3.96 -12.49
C THR A 101 2.61 -2.91 -11.62
N CYS A 102 3.27 -3.34 -10.56
CA CYS A 102 4.08 -2.48 -9.69
C CYS A 102 5.54 -2.94 -9.70
N VAL A 103 6.45 -2.01 -9.98
CA VAL A 103 7.89 -2.26 -10.06
C VAL A 103 8.61 -1.31 -9.10
N ALA A 104 9.62 -1.81 -8.39
CA ALA A 104 10.51 -0.98 -7.59
C ALA A 104 11.36 -0.10 -8.52
N GLU A 105 11.08 1.19 -8.58
CA GLU A 105 11.83 2.15 -9.41
C GLU A 105 13.16 2.54 -8.76
N SER A 106 13.24 2.41 -7.43
CA SER A 106 14.47 2.46 -6.63
C SER A 106 14.50 1.27 -5.68
N ASP A 107 15.59 1.10 -4.93
CA ASP A 107 15.54 0.24 -3.73
C ASP A 107 14.40 0.72 -2.82
N CYS A 108 13.58 -0.24 -2.38
CA CYS A 108 12.33 -0.02 -1.67
C CYS A 108 12.27 -0.85 -0.40
N ASP A 109 11.81 -0.21 0.66
CA ASP A 109 11.44 -0.86 1.91
C ASP A 109 9.97 -0.61 2.18
N LEU A 110 9.23 -1.69 2.40
CA LEU A 110 7.78 -1.69 2.43
C LEU A 110 7.25 -2.32 3.72
N LEU A 111 6.19 -1.73 4.25
CA LEU A 111 5.32 -2.39 5.22
C LEU A 111 4.19 -3.09 4.47
N VAL A 112 4.19 -4.41 4.52
CA VAL A 112 3.24 -5.28 3.83
C VAL A 112 2.14 -5.71 4.78
N LEU A 113 0.89 -5.50 4.37
CA LEU A 113 -0.31 -6.05 5.03
C LEU A 113 -0.95 -7.06 4.08
N THR A 114 -0.94 -8.34 4.46
CA THR A 114 -1.58 -9.38 3.65
C THR A 114 -3.10 -9.33 3.79
N LYS A 115 -3.82 -9.87 2.81
CA LYS A 115 -5.29 -10.01 2.90
C LYS A 115 -5.71 -10.77 4.16
N ALA A 116 -5.06 -11.89 4.45
CA ALA A 116 -5.31 -12.66 5.67
C ALA A 116 -5.06 -11.84 6.95
N SER A 117 -4.03 -10.98 6.96
CA SER A 117 -3.75 -10.12 8.12
C SER A 117 -4.75 -8.97 8.26
N MET A 118 -5.25 -8.42 7.14
CA MET A 118 -6.36 -7.46 7.14
C MET A 118 -7.64 -8.10 7.69
N ASP A 119 -7.99 -9.29 7.21
CA ASP A 119 -9.18 -10.02 7.65
C ASP A 119 -9.10 -10.38 9.15
N ALA A 120 -7.91 -10.79 9.62
CA ALA A 120 -7.64 -11.02 11.04
C ALA A 120 -7.76 -9.73 11.85
N LEU A 121 -7.19 -8.61 11.38
CA LEU A 121 -7.29 -7.32 12.07
C LEU A 121 -8.74 -6.84 12.20
N LEU A 122 -9.56 -6.99 11.14
CA LEU A 122 -10.98 -6.63 11.15
C LEU A 122 -11.79 -7.48 12.14
N THR A 123 -11.38 -8.73 12.35
CA THR A 123 -12.03 -9.67 13.27
C THR A 123 -11.59 -9.45 14.72
N GLU A 124 -10.28 -9.37 14.95
CA GLU A 124 -9.68 -9.33 16.30
C GLU A 124 -9.69 -7.92 16.90
N LYS A 125 -9.55 -6.88 16.07
CA LYS A 125 -9.44 -5.48 16.48
C LYS A 125 -10.30 -4.57 15.57
N PRO A 126 -11.63 -4.74 15.55
CA PRO A 126 -12.52 -4.11 14.57
C PRO A 126 -12.42 -2.58 14.52
N ARG A 127 -12.21 -1.92 15.67
CA ARG A 127 -12.01 -0.46 15.71
C ARG A 127 -10.75 -0.02 14.95
N ILE A 128 -9.64 -0.73 15.13
CA ILE A 128 -8.37 -0.44 14.45
C ILE A 128 -8.48 -0.80 12.97
N GLY A 129 -9.09 -1.94 12.64
CA GLY A 129 -9.37 -2.32 11.26
C GLY A 129 -10.20 -1.26 10.53
N ALA A 130 -11.26 -0.73 11.16
CA ALA A 130 -12.06 0.35 10.60
C ALA A 130 -11.25 1.64 10.39
N GLU A 131 -10.34 1.99 11.30
CA GLU A 131 -9.44 3.12 11.14
C GLU A 131 -8.48 2.93 9.96
N ILE A 132 -7.90 1.74 9.79
CA ILE A 132 -7.05 1.43 8.62
C ILE A 132 -7.85 1.51 7.32
N LEU A 133 -9.04 0.92 7.27
CA LEU A 133 -9.92 1.02 6.10
C LEU A 133 -10.25 2.48 5.76
N ARG A 134 -10.52 3.31 6.78
CA ARG A 134 -10.77 4.75 6.60
C ARG A 134 -9.55 5.46 6.02
N ALA A 135 -8.35 5.17 6.52
CA ALA A 135 -7.11 5.74 6.01
C ALA A 135 -6.91 5.40 4.52
N ILE A 136 -7.15 4.14 4.15
CA ILE A 136 -7.06 3.67 2.77
C ILE A 136 -8.13 4.34 1.89
N ALA A 137 -9.38 4.41 2.35
CA ALA A 137 -10.47 5.07 1.63
C ALA A 137 -10.18 6.56 1.38
N ILE A 138 -9.60 7.27 2.36
CA ILE A 138 -9.16 8.66 2.20
C ILE A 138 -8.05 8.77 1.14
N SER A 139 -7.08 7.85 1.15
CA SER A 139 -6.00 7.81 0.16
C SER A 139 -6.54 7.60 -1.26
N LEU A 140 -7.39 6.59 -1.47
CA LEU A 140 -8.09 6.33 -2.72
C LEU A 140 -8.90 7.54 -3.20
N SER A 141 -9.67 8.15 -2.29
CA SER A 141 -10.47 9.34 -2.59
C SER A 141 -9.61 10.52 -3.05
N ARG A 142 -8.43 10.73 -2.44
CA ARG A 142 -7.47 11.76 -2.88
C ARG A 142 -6.91 11.44 -4.26
N ARG A 143 -6.54 10.18 -4.53
CA ARG A 143 -6.05 9.76 -5.86
C ARG A 143 -7.09 9.97 -6.95
N MET A 144 -8.34 9.55 -6.72
CA MET A 144 -9.41 9.74 -7.70
C MET A 144 -9.62 11.22 -8.07
N ARG A 145 -9.57 12.12 -7.08
CA ARG A 145 -9.66 13.57 -7.36
C ARG A 145 -8.53 14.08 -8.25
N VAL A 146 -7.30 13.60 -8.03
CA VAL A 146 -6.13 14.00 -8.83
C VAL A 146 -6.17 13.38 -10.23
N SER A 147 -6.49 12.09 -10.34
CA SER A 147 -6.54 11.38 -11.62
C SER A 147 -7.64 11.92 -12.54
N ALA A 148 -8.82 12.28 -11.99
CA ALA A 148 -9.87 12.91 -12.76
C ALA A 148 -9.42 14.25 -13.38
N GLY A 149 -8.64 15.05 -12.65
CA GLY A 149 -8.07 16.29 -13.20
C GLY A 149 -7.09 16.04 -14.35
N ARG A 150 -6.18 15.06 -14.20
CA ARG A 150 -5.19 14.72 -15.24
C ARG A 150 -5.79 14.19 -16.54
N LEU A 151 -6.98 13.59 -16.49
CA LEU A 151 -7.67 13.12 -17.69
C LEU A 151 -8.23 14.30 -18.49
N VAL A 152 -8.70 15.35 -17.81
CA VAL A 152 -9.17 16.59 -18.45
C VAL A 152 -8.01 17.33 -19.11
N ASP A 153 -6.83 17.38 -18.49
CA ASP A 153 -5.63 18.04 -19.05
C ASP A 153 -5.05 17.33 -20.29
N ARG A 154 -5.53 16.13 -20.62
CA ARG A 154 -5.08 15.31 -21.76
C ARG A 154 -6.08 15.28 -22.92
N LEU A 155 -7.22 15.96 -22.80
CA LEU A 155 -8.22 16.15 -23.85
C LEU A 155 -8.04 17.51 -24.51
#